data_AF-A0A3D3Z5A6-F1
#
_entry.id   AF-A0A3D3Z5A6-F1
#
_cell.length_a   1.000
_cell.length_b   1.000
_cell.length_c   1.000
_cell.angle_alpha   90.00
_cell.angle_beta   90.00
_cell.angle_gamma   90.00
#
_symmetry.space_group_name_H-M   'P 1'
#
loop_
_entity.id
_entity.type
_entity.pdbx_description
1 polymer ?
#
loop_
_entity_poly.entity_id
_entity_poly.type
_entity_poly.pdbx_seq_one_letter_code
_entity_poly.pdbx_strand_id
1 'polypeptide(L)' 'MAKLVIMGVSGAGKTTLGTALAARLDWRFLDADDFHSPEAKAKIASGVTLDETDRAAWLARIKPVS' A
#
# COMPACT_ATOMS: atom_id res chain seq x y z
N MET A 1 17.05 1.36 -9.72
CA MET A 1 16.13 2.39 -9.21
C MET A 1 15.93 2.22 -7.73
N ALA A 2 15.98 3.30 -6.96
CA ALA A 2 15.68 3.29 -5.52
C ALA A 2 14.16 3.19 -5.30
N LYS A 3 13.75 2.58 -4.19
CA LYS A 3 12.36 2.44 -3.76
C LYS A 3 12.31 2.72 -2.26
N LEU A 4 11.25 3.39 -1.80
CA LEU A 4 11.02 3.68 -0.40
C LEU A 4 9.62 3.21 -0.01
N VAL A 5 9.53 2.47 1.09
CA VAL A 5 8.25 2.04 1.68
C VAL A 5 8.03 2.80 2.98
N ILE A 6 6.92 3.53 3.05
CA ILE A 6 6.51 4.26 4.26
C ILE A 6 5.47 3.42 4.98
N MET A 7 5.78 2.98 6.19
CA MET A 7 4.95 2.06 6.99
C MET A 7 4.49 2.70 8.29
N GLY A 8 3.38 2.21 8.84
CA GLY A 8 2.75 2.74 10.05
C GLY A 8 1.25 2.48 10.08
N VAL A 9 0.63 2.61 11.25
CA VAL A 9 -0.80 2.37 11.45
C VAL A 9 -1.68 3.35 10.66
N SER A 10 -2.98 3.04 10.52
CA SER A 10 -3.95 3.97 9.93
C SER A 10 -3.97 5.29 10.71
N GLY A 11 -4.04 6.42 10.01
CA GLY A 11 -3.98 7.76 10.61
C GLY A 11 -2.58 8.29 10.94
N ALA A 12 -1.50 7.53 10.76
CA ALA A 12 -0.13 7.97 11.05
C ALA A 12 0.46 9.03 10.08
N GLY A 13 -0.32 9.51 9.10
CA GLY A 13 0.13 10.53 8.14
C GLY A 13 1.01 10.04 6.97
N LYS A 14 1.03 8.72 6.69
CA LYS A 14 1.86 8.10 5.63
C LYS A 14 1.63 8.71 4.24
N THR A 15 0.37 8.89 3.83
CA THR A 15 0.00 9.44 2.52
C THR A 15 0.44 10.90 2.39
N THR A 16 0.31 11.69 3.46
CA THR A 16 0.77 13.08 3.50
C THR A 16 2.28 13.16 3.33
N LEU A 17 3.04 12.37 4.10
CA LEU A 17 4.50 12.32 4.00
C LEU A 17 4.96 11.81 2.63
N GLY A 18 4.37 10.70 2.15
CA GLY A 18 4.75 10.07 0.89
C GLY A 18 4.52 10.97 -0.32
N THR A 19 3.39 11.67 -0.38
CA THR A 19 3.11 12.64 -1.44
C THR A 19 4.11 13.80 -1.41
N ALA A 20 4.37 14.36 -0.23
CA ALA A 20 5.29 15.48 -0.06
C ALA A 20 6.76 15.13 -0.36
N LEU A 21 7.15 13.88 -0.11
CA LEU A 21 8.49 13.37 -0.40
C LEU A 21 8.65 13.07 -1.89
N ALA A 22 7.65 12.42 -2.49
CA ALA A 22 7.62 12.13 -3.91
C ALA A 22 7.74 13.40 -4.77
N ALA A 23 7.01 14.46 -4.43
CA ALA A 23 7.11 15.75 -5.10
C ALA A 23 8.51 16.40 -4.99
N ARG A 24 9.21 16.22 -3.86
CA ARG A 24 10.56 16.77 -3.66
C ARG A 24 11.65 15.99 -4.38
N LEU A 25 11.46 14.69 -4.56
CA LEU A 25 12.44 13.79 -5.16
C LEU A 25 12.20 13.55 -6.66
N ASP A 26 11.13 14.13 -7.22
CA ASP A 26 10.63 13.82 -8.56
C ASP A 26 10.32 12.31 -8.73
N TRP A 27 9.69 11.73 -7.71
CA TRP A 27 9.31 10.33 -7.68
C TRP A 27 7.81 10.16 -7.84
N ARG A 28 7.39 8.97 -8.26
CA ARG A 28 5.99 8.58 -8.22
C ARG A 28 5.61 8.07 -6.83
N PHE A 29 4.55 8.64 -6.25
CA PHE A 29 3.88 8.07 -5.09
C PHE A 29 2.85 7.03 -5.52
N LEU A 30 2.75 5.93 -4.76
CA LEU A 30 1.77 4.86 -4.92
C LEU A 30 1.21 4.56 -3.54
N ASP A 31 -0.12 4.56 -3.39
CA ASP A 31 -0.76 4.08 -2.16
C ASP A 31 -0.82 2.54 -2.20
N ALA A 32 -0.33 1.89 -1.15
CA ALA A 32 -0.27 0.44 -1.10
C ALA A 32 -1.69 -0.17 -1.03
N ASP A 33 -2.65 0.56 -0.45
CA ASP A 33 -4.03 0.10 -0.30
C ASP A 33 -4.74 -0.06 -1.66
N ASP A 34 -4.29 0.66 -2.69
CA ASP A 34 -4.84 0.56 -4.05
C ASP A 34 -4.62 -0.83 -4.66
N PHE A 35 -3.58 -1.55 -4.22
CA PHE A 35 -3.19 -2.86 -4.74
C PHE A 35 -3.95 -4.03 -4.11
N HIS A 36 -4.84 -3.79 -3.14
CA HIS A 36 -5.75 -4.84 -2.68
C HIS A 36 -6.72 -5.25 -3.79
N SER A 37 -7.05 -6.55 -3.85
CA SER A 37 -8.09 -7.03 -4.77
C SER A 37 -9.47 -6.52 -4.35
N PRO A 38 -10.46 -6.48 -5.26
CA PRO A 38 -11.83 -6.12 -4.91
C PRO A 38 -12.40 -6.94 -3.74
N GLU A 39 -12.07 -8.24 -3.69
CA GLU A 39 -12.52 -9.16 -2.63
C GLU A 39 -11.90 -8.81 -1.28
N ALA A 40 -10.60 -8.49 -1.24
CA ALA A 40 -9.93 -8.05 -0.03
C ALA A 40 -10.47 -6.70 0.46
N LYS A 41 -10.74 -5.76 -0.46
CA LYS A 41 -11.40 -4.47 -0.12
C LYS A 41 -12.80 -4.69 0.47
N ALA A 42 -13.58 -5.63 -0.09
CA ALA A 42 -14.90 -5.97 0.43
C ALA A 42 -14.84 -6.59 1.85
N LYS A 43 -13.87 -7.48 2.13
CA LYS A 43 -13.63 -8.02 3.48
C LYS A 43 -13.33 -6.91 4.49
N ILE A 44 -12.41 -6.00 4.15
CA ILE A 44 -12.07 -4.87 5.03
C ILE A 44 -13.30 -3.98 5.26
N ALA A 45 -14.06 -3.68 4.21
CA ALA A 45 -15.26 -2.86 4.30
C ALA A 45 -16.36 -3.48 5.18
N SER A 46 -16.42 -4.81 5.27
CA SER A 46 -17.34 -5.53 6.17
C SER A 46 -16.79 -5.78 7.58
N GLY A 47 -15.61 -5.23 7.90
CA GLY A 47 -14.95 -5.39 9.20
C GLY A 47 -14.26 -6.75 9.38
N VAL A 48 -14.11 -7.52 8.31
CA VAL A 48 -13.40 -8.81 8.32
C VAL A 48 -11.90 -8.56 8.13
N THR A 49 -11.11 -9.05 9.08
CA THR A 49 -9.66 -9.02 9.00
C THR A 49 -9.14 -9.90 7.86
N LEU A 50 -8.17 -9.40 7.10
CA LEU A 50 -7.48 -10.18 6.08
C LEU A 50 -6.64 -11.30 6.69
N ASP A 51 -6.61 -12.46 6.03
CA ASP A 51 -5.72 -13.55 6.42
C ASP A 51 -4.32 -13.42 5.76
N GLU A 52 -3.47 -14.42 5.97
CA GLU A 52 -2.12 -14.41 5.41
C GLU A 52 -2.11 -14.59 3.89
N THR A 53 -3.08 -15.31 3.33
CA THR A 53 -3.21 -15.49 1.89
C THR A 53 -3.61 -14.19 1.20
N ASP A 54 -4.56 -13.46 1.78
CA ASP A 54 -4.97 -12.13 1.34
C ASP A 54 -3.77 -11.17 1.32
N ARG A 55 -2.97 -11.16 2.41
CA ARG A 55 -1.76 -10.33 2.53
C ARG A 55 -0.67 -10.73 1.54
N ALA A 56 -0.41 -12.02 1.37
CA ALA A 56 0.58 -12.52 0.42
C ALA A 56 0.22 -12.13 -1.02
N ALA A 57 -1.07 -12.23 -1.40
CA ALA A 57 -1.56 -11.81 -2.71
C ALA A 57 -1.41 -10.30 -2.94
N TRP A 58 -1.66 -9.48 -1.92
CA TRP A 58 -1.43 -8.04 -1.94
C TRP A 58 0.05 -7.68 -2.13
N LEU A 59 0.94 -8.29 -1.34
CA LEU A 59 2.39 -8.08 -1.46
C LEU A 59 2.92 -8.48 -2.84
N ALA A 60 2.39 -9.54 -3.44
CA ALA A 60 2.75 -9.96 -4.78
C ALA A 60 2.40 -8.92 -5.86
N ARG A 61 1.33 -8.13 -5.65
CA ARG A 61 0.94 -7.03 -6.57
C ARG A 61 1.78 -5.77 -6.41
N ILE A 62 2.36 -5.55 -5.22
CA ILE A 62 3.28 -4.42 -4.94
C ILE A 62 4.71 -4.74 -5.39
N LYS A 63 5.09 -6.02 -5.35
CA LYS A 63 6.42 -6.45 -5.78
C LYS A 63 6.60 -6.11 -7.26
N PRO A 64 7.69 -5.41 -7.62
CA PRO A 64 8.05 -5.26 -9.02
C PRO A 64 8.38 -6.64 -9.59
N VAL A 65 7.90 -6.92 -10.81
CA VAL A 65 8.43 -8.03 -11.60
C VAL A 65 9.92 -7.75 -11.79
N SER A 66 10.76 -8.64 -11.24
CA SER A 66 12.21 -8.61 -11.35
C SER A 66 12.66 -8.79 -12.78
#